data_AF-A0A958GZ92-F1
#
_entry.id   AF-A0A958GZ92-F1
#
_cell.length_a   1.000
_cell.length_b   1.000
_cell.length_c   1.000
_cell.angle_alpha   90.00
_cell.angle_beta   90.00
_cell.angle_gamma   90.00
#
_symmetry.space_group_name_H-M   'P 1'
#
loop_
_entity.id
_entity.type
_entity.pdbx_description
1 polymer ?
#
loop_
_entity_poly.entity_id
_entity_poly.type
_entity_poly.pdbx_seq_one_letter_code
_entity_poly.pdbx_strand_id
1 'polypeptide(L)'
;MIKLSNVSKQYRMGSHVVHALREVSFEIERGDFVAIMGASGSGKSTLMHLLGLLDVPDLGSYVIEGREIANMNDEDLSALRGRVFGFVFQQFNLIPRLSAVENVALPMIYTAAHRDLSRAAELLDHVGLGDRLDHHPNELSGGQQQRVAIARSLINRPLVLLADEPTGNLDSASEREILDTLRRLNEQGITVIIVTHEEEVGAQTKRLIRMKDGEIVSDERLEPLPAIPAEPEKPVVGEVAGHSLLGGVFAYLSQGLSMLMANKVRSGLSVLGILIGVAAVVATLALGRGARQSIEQQMSALGSNLLVLRSGAVRVAGVTQQAGTVSRLTVEDSVAIGESVPHVLGVCPSINDRVQATYEGRNWNTRVIGATPSYEWMRNARPTIGRFFTEEENRLRARVAVVGVALVRELFGGRNPVGKYFKINKVNFQIIGVLPEKGFATWWDQDDVAIVPILTTMDRVTGKDYVESIEIQIDHASNIGWVQGAVEELMYSRHRVPASQREGAFRIQNLGDVQSAMEESNRTMSLLLAAIAAVSLLVGGIGIMNIMLVSVAERTREIGLRKAVGARGGDIMVQFLAESVVVSVAGGLCGIALGWAVSEGFSRFAGWV
;
A
#
# COMPACT_ATOMS: atom_id res chain seq x y z
N MET A 1 15.86 52.65 -2.41
CA MET A 1 15.90 51.17 -2.22
C MET A 1 14.49 50.62 -2.21
N ILE A 2 13.66 51.08 -1.27
CA ILE A 2 12.23 50.77 -1.15
C ILE A 2 11.45 52.06 -1.41
N LYS A 3 10.39 51.99 -2.22
CA LYS A 3 9.51 53.11 -2.54
C LYS A 3 8.06 52.67 -2.50
N LEU A 4 7.28 53.30 -1.63
CA LEU A 4 5.82 53.14 -1.56
C LEU A 4 5.16 54.39 -2.13
N SER A 5 4.16 54.22 -2.98
CA SER A 5 3.42 55.31 -3.60
C SER A 5 1.91 55.06 -3.52
N ASN A 6 1.23 55.88 -2.72
CA ASN A 6 -0.21 55.85 -2.46
C ASN A 6 -0.72 54.47 -2.03
N VAL A 7 0.06 53.77 -1.20
CA VAL A 7 -0.25 52.40 -0.79
C VAL A 7 -1.41 52.36 0.18
N SER A 8 -2.44 51.59 -0.15
CA SER A 8 -3.59 51.36 0.72
C SER A 8 -3.83 49.87 0.94
N LYS A 9 -4.27 49.52 2.15
CA LYS A 9 -4.58 48.14 2.53
C LYS A 9 -5.87 48.07 3.33
N GLN A 10 -6.74 47.15 2.95
CA GLN A 10 -8.07 46.95 3.51
C GLN A 10 -8.24 45.48 3.92
N TYR A 11 -8.74 45.24 5.13
CA TYR A 11 -9.10 43.90 5.58
C TYR A 11 -10.60 43.80 5.75
N ARG A 12 -11.18 42.73 5.18
CA ARG A 12 -12.61 42.42 5.36
C ARG A 12 -12.79 41.56 6.61
N MET A 13 -13.40 42.14 7.64
CA MET A 13 -13.73 41.50 8.91
C MET A 13 -15.24 41.27 8.97
N GLY A 14 -15.70 40.12 8.47
CA GLY A 14 -17.14 39.81 8.37
C GLY A 14 -17.87 40.79 7.44
N SER A 15 -18.79 41.58 7.99
CA SER A 15 -19.53 42.64 7.26
C SER A 15 -18.81 43.99 7.21
N HIS A 16 -17.70 44.18 7.93
CA HIS A 16 -17.00 45.46 8.02
C HIS A 16 -15.69 45.44 7.22
N VAL A 17 -15.36 46.57 6.60
CA VAL A 17 -14.07 46.80 5.94
C VAL A 17 -13.24 47.71 6.82
N VAL A 18 -12.06 47.23 7.25
CA VAL A 18 -11.10 47.99 8.04
C VAL A 18 -10.01 48.50 7.09
N HIS A 19 -9.93 49.81 6.94
CA HIS A 19 -8.86 50.47 6.19
C HIS A 19 -7.61 50.58 7.07
N ALA A 20 -6.73 49.59 6.97
CA ALA A 20 -5.53 49.49 7.80
C ALA A 20 -4.41 50.43 7.36
N LEU A 21 -4.31 50.73 6.06
CA LEU A 21 -3.40 51.74 5.50
C LEU A 21 -4.16 52.61 4.50
N ARG A 22 -3.87 53.91 4.50
CA ARG A 22 -4.54 54.92 3.68
C ARG A 22 -3.49 55.78 2.95
N GLU A 23 -3.35 55.54 1.66
CA GLU A 23 -2.50 56.33 0.73
C GLU A 23 -1.06 56.60 1.23
N VAL A 24 -0.46 55.63 1.89
CA VAL A 24 0.87 55.76 2.49
C VAL A 24 1.94 55.88 1.40
N SER A 25 2.74 56.95 1.47
CA SER A 25 3.81 57.24 0.52
C SER A 25 5.09 57.65 1.24
N PHE A 26 6.17 56.90 1.04
CA PHE A 26 7.51 57.23 1.54
C PHE A 26 8.59 56.39 0.84
N GLU A 27 9.84 56.81 0.99
CA GLU A 27 11.01 56.14 0.42
C GLU A 27 12.02 55.80 1.53
N ILE A 28 12.57 54.59 1.46
CA ILE A 28 13.70 54.15 2.29
C ILE A 28 14.93 53.99 1.39
N GLU A 29 16.02 54.61 1.81
CA GLU A 29 17.31 54.60 1.13
C GLU A 29 18.20 53.46 1.66
N ARG A 30 19.26 53.11 0.92
CA ARG A 30 20.18 52.07 1.37
C ARG A 30 20.94 52.53 2.60
N GLY A 31 21.06 51.66 3.61
CA GLY A 31 21.72 51.95 4.87
C GLY A 31 20.95 52.88 5.82
N ASP A 32 19.67 53.15 5.53
CA ASP A 32 18.83 53.91 6.45
C ASP A 32 18.63 53.12 7.76
N PHE A 33 18.53 53.83 8.88
CA PHE A 33 18.18 53.24 10.18
C PHE A 33 16.89 53.91 10.67
N VAL A 34 15.77 53.26 10.40
CA VAL A 34 14.43 53.85 10.52
C VAL A 34 13.66 53.20 11.66
N ALA A 35 13.01 54.00 12.49
CA ALA A 35 11.97 53.56 13.41
C ALA A 35 10.58 53.97 12.90
N ILE A 36 9.68 53.00 12.72
CA ILE A 36 8.26 53.21 12.44
C ILE A 36 7.51 53.11 13.76
N MET A 37 7.00 54.24 14.22
CA MET A 37 6.32 54.41 15.49
C MET A 37 4.83 54.62 15.34
N GLY A 38 4.04 54.12 16.29
CA GLY A 38 2.61 54.41 16.35
C GLY A 38 1.88 53.63 17.44
N ALA A 39 0.74 54.18 17.86
CA ALA A 39 -0.14 53.52 18.83
C ALA A 39 -0.60 52.14 18.33
N SER A 40 -1.11 51.29 19.22
CA SER A 40 -1.75 50.04 18.81
C SER A 40 -2.92 50.33 17.85
N GLY A 41 -3.01 49.58 16.76
CA GLY A 41 -4.03 49.82 15.71
C GLY A 41 -3.72 50.92 14.69
N SER A 42 -2.57 51.61 14.79
CA SER A 42 -2.17 52.69 13.85
C SER A 42 -1.86 52.24 12.41
N GLY A 43 -1.81 50.93 12.14
CA GLY A 43 -1.42 50.36 10.85
C GLY A 43 0.05 49.92 10.75
N LYS A 44 0.87 50.15 11.79
CA LYS A 44 2.31 49.83 11.79
C LYS A 44 2.66 48.38 11.41
N SER A 45 1.96 47.39 11.98
CA SER A 45 2.21 45.98 11.67
C SER A 45 1.76 45.62 10.25
N THR A 46 0.68 46.23 9.75
CA THR A 46 0.26 46.09 8.36
C THR A 46 1.31 46.65 7.41
N LEU A 47 1.87 47.82 7.73
CA LEU A 47 2.95 48.40 6.93
C LEU A 47 4.20 47.50 6.96
N MET A 48 4.53 46.94 8.12
CA MET A 48 5.65 45.99 8.26
C MET A 48 5.44 44.73 7.42
N HIS A 49 4.23 44.18 7.40
CA HIS A 49 3.90 43.03 6.54
C HIS A 49 4.06 43.36 5.05
N LEU A 50 3.60 44.54 4.61
CA LEU A 50 3.81 44.99 3.24
C LEU A 50 5.29 45.16 2.92
N LEU A 51 6.04 45.90 3.76
CA LEU A 51 7.49 46.10 3.60
C LEU A 51 8.24 44.77 3.54
N GLY A 52 7.84 43.79 4.35
CA GLY A 52 8.44 42.47 4.38
C GLY A 52 7.97 41.52 3.29
N LEU A 53 7.14 41.96 2.35
CA LEU A 53 6.52 41.09 1.33
C LEU A 53 5.74 39.92 1.93
N LEU A 54 5.27 40.05 3.18
CA LEU A 54 4.37 39.09 3.83
C LEU A 54 2.92 39.27 3.37
N ASP A 55 2.61 40.44 2.81
CA ASP A 55 1.35 40.78 2.18
C ASP A 55 1.61 41.74 1.00
N VAL A 56 0.62 41.94 0.14
CA VAL A 56 0.67 42.85 -1.02
C VAL A 56 -0.32 43.99 -0.86
N PRO A 57 -0.04 45.18 -1.40
CA PRO A 57 -0.98 46.31 -1.33
C PRO A 57 -2.24 46.02 -2.15
N ASP A 58 -3.39 46.53 -1.72
CA ASP A 58 -4.63 46.42 -2.52
C ASP A 58 -4.70 47.53 -3.59
N LEU A 59 -4.12 48.69 -3.28
CA LEU A 59 -4.00 49.85 -4.16
C LEU A 59 -2.63 50.51 -3.95
N GLY A 60 -2.14 51.20 -4.98
CA GLY A 60 -0.84 51.87 -4.98
C GLY A 60 0.26 51.06 -5.65
N SER A 61 1.49 51.52 -5.51
CA SER A 61 2.70 50.91 -6.07
C SER A 61 3.72 50.68 -4.96
N TYR A 62 4.35 49.50 -4.96
CA TYR A 62 5.45 49.19 -4.06
C TYR A 62 6.63 48.64 -4.87
N VAL A 63 7.70 49.44 -4.94
CA VAL A 63 8.93 49.12 -5.66
C VAL A 63 10.05 48.81 -4.68
N ILE A 64 10.75 47.70 -4.90
CA ILE A 64 11.98 47.32 -4.18
C ILE A 64 13.09 47.01 -5.17
N GLU A 65 14.26 47.64 -5.01
CA GLU A 65 15.41 47.44 -5.91
C GLU A 65 15.02 47.60 -7.40
N GLY A 66 14.16 48.58 -7.68
CA GLY A 66 13.66 48.88 -9.02
C GLY A 66 12.56 47.93 -9.55
N ARG A 67 12.09 46.96 -8.76
CA ARG A 67 11.05 45.99 -9.16
C ARG A 67 9.72 46.26 -8.46
N GLU A 68 8.64 46.34 -9.24
CA GLU A 68 7.27 46.43 -8.72
C GLU A 68 6.82 45.06 -8.16
N ILE A 69 6.28 45.05 -6.95
CA ILE A 69 5.91 43.81 -6.24
C ILE A 69 4.41 43.52 -6.25
N ALA A 70 3.56 44.54 -6.45
CA ALA A 70 2.10 44.40 -6.29
C ALA A 70 1.48 43.30 -7.16
N ASN A 71 2.12 42.98 -8.30
CA ASN A 71 1.65 41.97 -9.26
C ASN A 71 2.41 40.62 -9.18
N MET A 72 3.30 40.44 -8.21
CA MET A 72 4.08 39.20 -8.07
C MET A 72 3.24 38.11 -7.39
N ASN A 73 3.50 36.84 -7.74
CA ASN A 73 2.88 35.70 -7.07
C ASN A 73 3.60 35.38 -5.73
N ASP A 74 2.96 34.58 -4.86
CA ASP A 74 3.49 34.20 -3.54
C ASP A 74 4.85 33.47 -3.61
N GLU A 75 5.11 32.71 -4.68
CA GLU A 75 6.38 31.99 -4.82
C GLU A 75 7.55 32.94 -5.09
N ASP A 76 7.35 33.89 -6.00
CA ASP A 76 8.34 34.90 -6.34
C ASP A 76 8.56 35.87 -5.17
N LEU A 77 7.48 36.25 -4.46
CA LEU A 77 7.55 37.04 -3.24
C LEU A 77 8.34 36.31 -2.15
N SER A 78 8.09 35.02 -1.94
CA SER A 78 8.83 34.20 -0.95
C SER A 78 10.31 34.09 -1.31
N ALA A 79 10.64 33.85 -2.58
CA ALA A 79 12.02 33.77 -3.05
C ALA A 79 12.76 35.11 -2.91
N LEU A 80 12.09 36.23 -3.22
CA LEU A 80 12.64 37.57 -3.04
C LEU A 80 12.84 37.89 -1.56
N ARG A 81 11.85 37.54 -0.73
CA ARG A 81 11.88 37.75 0.73
C ARG A 81 13.07 37.09 1.39
N GLY A 82 13.34 35.82 1.09
CA GLY A 82 14.49 35.09 1.67
C GLY A 82 15.86 35.63 1.26
N ARG A 83 15.96 36.44 0.20
CA ARG A 83 17.21 37.06 -0.27
C ARG A 83 17.38 38.50 0.21
N VAL A 84 16.30 39.28 0.22
CA VAL A 84 16.37 40.72 0.48
C VAL A 84 16.19 41.02 1.97
N PHE A 85 15.35 40.27 2.66
CA PHE A 85 14.93 40.58 4.03
C PHE A 85 15.43 39.57 5.04
N GLY A 86 15.92 40.09 6.17
CA GLY A 86 16.08 39.36 7.42
C GLY A 86 15.02 39.79 8.41
N PHE A 87 14.29 38.84 9.01
CA PHE A 87 13.23 39.14 9.98
C PHE A 87 13.65 38.85 11.42
N VAL A 88 13.39 39.83 12.28
CA VAL A 88 13.45 39.69 13.73
C VAL A 88 12.05 39.95 14.27
N PHE A 89 11.45 38.95 14.92
CA PHE A 89 10.07 39.01 15.42
C PHE A 89 10.04 39.23 16.93
N GLN A 90 9.00 39.90 17.43
CA GLN A 90 8.79 40.14 18.86
C GLN A 90 8.78 38.87 19.72
N GLN A 91 8.16 37.78 19.24
CA GLN A 91 8.09 36.48 19.93
C GLN A 91 9.24 35.53 19.57
N PHE A 92 10.34 36.04 18.97
CA PHE A 92 11.52 35.31 18.48
C PHE A 92 11.24 34.32 17.32
N ASN A 93 10.10 33.63 17.36
CA ASN A 93 9.59 32.63 16.43
C ASN A 93 10.68 31.61 16.07
N LEU A 94 11.27 30.94 17.06
CA LEU A 94 12.19 29.82 16.84
C LEU A 94 11.41 28.51 16.73
N ILE A 95 11.88 27.57 15.91
CA ILE A 95 11.29 26.23 15.80
C ILE A 95 11.76 25.41 17.01
N PRO A 96 10.86 24.98 17.92
CA PRO A 96 11.26 24.37 19.20
C PRO A 96 12.07 23.07 19.06
N ARG A 97 11.82 22.32 17.99
CA ARG A 97 12.46 21.03 17.68
C ARG A 97 13.83 21.15 17.01
N LEU A 98 14.26 22.35 16.66
CA LEU A 98 15.57 22.60 16.06
C LEU A 98 16.50 23.19 17.13
N SER A 99 17.79 22.87 17.06
CA SER A 99 18.83 23.53 17.87
C SER A 99 19.03 25.00 17.45
N ALA A 100 19.82 25.77 18.20
CA ALA A 100 20.14 27.16 17.87
C ALA A 100 20.82 27.26 16.50
N VAL A 101 21.82 26.42 16.22
CA VAL A 101 22.54 26.40 14.94
C VAL A 101 21.61 26.03 13.78
N GLU A 102 20.68 25.09 13.99
CA GLU A 102 19.71 24.69 12.97
C GLU A 102 18.65 25.74 12.69
N ASN A 103 18.22 26.49 13.73
CA ASN A 103 17.32 27.63 13.56
C ASN A 103 17.98 28.75 12.76
N VAL A 104 19.27 29.02 12.99
CA VAL A 104 20.05 30.01 12.22
C VAL A 104 20.25 29.56 10.78
N ALA A 105 20.52 28.28 10.55
CA ALA A 105 20.69 27.73 9.20
C ALA A 105 19.38 27.52 8.41
N LEU A 106 18.21 27.65 9.06
CA LEU A 106 16.90 27.38 8.44
C LEU A 106 16.67 28.13 7.10
N PRO A 107 16.97 29.44 6.97
CA PRO A 107 16.75 30.17 5.72
C PRO A 107 17.62 29.69 4.55
N MET A 108 18.78 29.09 4.84
CA MET A 108 19.68 28.57 3.80
C MET A 108 19.07 27.40 3.03
N ILE A 109 18.17 26.64 3.66
CA ILE A 109 17.49 25.50 3.03
C ILE A 109 16.72 25.93 1.77
N TYR A 110 16.23 27.18 1.74
CA TYR A 110 15.39 27.69 0.65
C TYR A 110 16.14 28.59 -0.34
N THR A 111 17.39 28.95 -0.04
CA THR A 111 18.15 29.97 -0.79
C THR A 111 19.52 29.49 -1.27
N ALA A 112 20.13 28.52 -0.61
CA ALA A 112 21.43 27.96 -0.94
C ALA A 112 21.34 26.46 -1.22
N ALA A 113 22.14 25.96 -2.15
CA ALA A 113 22.16 24.55 -2.53
C ALA A 113 22.77 23.62 -1.44
N HIS A 114 23.50 24.17 -0.46
CA HIS A 114 24.19 23.41 0.59
C HIS A 114 23.94 24.03 1.96
N ARG A 115 23.61 23.18 2.94
CA ARG A 115 23.40 23.56 4.35
C ARG A 115 24.75 23.64 5.06
N ASP A 116 25.41 24.79 4.98
CA ASP A 116 26.66 25.04 5.70
C ASP A 116 26.36 25.48 7.13
N LEU A 117 26.46 24.54 8.07
CA LEU A 117 26.28 24.81 9.51
C LEU A 117 27.44 25.61 10.09
N SER A 118 28.61 25.63 9.45
CA SER A 118 29.80 26.34 9.94
C SER A 118 29.52 27.85 10.01
N ARG A 119 28.90 28.38 8.96
CA ARG A 119 28.49 29.79 8.92
C ARG A 119 27.44 30.15 9.96
N ALA A 120 26.50 29.23 10.22
CA ALA A 120 25.50 29.43 11.27
C ALA A 120 26.16 29.47 12.66
N ALA A 121 27.19 28.65 12.89
CA ALA A 121 27.98 28.67 14.11
C ALA A 121 28.80 29.96 14.26
N GLU A 122 29.44 30.45 13.19
CA GLU A 122 30.15 31.74 13.18
C GLU A 122 29.23 32.91 13.55
N LEU A 123 28.03 32.95 12.97
CA LEU A 123 27.04 34.00 13.30
C LEU A 123 26.54 33.90 14.75
N LEU A 124 26.40 32.70 15.29
CA LEU A 124 26.08 32.50 16.71
C LEU A 124 27.21 32.98 17.60
N ASP A 125 28.47 32.75 17.23
CA ASP A 125 29.63 33.25 17.96
C ASP A 125 29.68 34.80 17.97
N HIS A 126 29.41 35.43 16.82
CA HIS A 126 29.32 36.90 16.71
C HIS A 126 28.26 37.54 17.59
N VAL A 127 27.20 36.81 17.94
CA VAL A 127 26.17 37.26 18.89
C VAL A 127 26.36 36.69 20.30
N GLY A 128 27.55 36.19 20.63
CA GLY A 128 27.91 35.71 21.96
C GLY A 128 27.22 34.40 22.38
N LEU A 129 26.92 33.53 21.41
CA LEU A 129 26.27 32.23 21.61
C LEU A 129 27.09 31.04 21.10
N GLY A 130 28.41 31.20 20.94
CA GLY A 130 29.32 30.15 20.47
C GLY A 130 29.27 28.87 21.30
N ASP A 131 29.06 28.96 22.61
CA ASP A 131 28.96 27.80 23.52
C ASP A 131 27.57 27.12 23.52
N ARG A 132 26.61 27.64 22.75
CA ARG A 132 25.19 27.25 22.81
C ARG A 132 24.61 26.73 21.50
N LEU A 133 25.46 26.25 20.59
CA LEU A 133 25.08 25.82 19.24
C LEU A 133 23.97 24.75 19.23
N ASP A 134 24.10 23.74 20.10
CA ASP A 134 23.19 22.59 20.13
C ASP A 134 21.98 22.78 21.05
N HIS A 135 21.88 23.91 21.76
CA HIS A 135 20.77 24.15 22.68
C HIS A 135 19.47 24.38 21.92
N HIS A 136 18.37 23.84 22.46
CA HIS A 136 17.03 24.08 21.96
C HIS A 136 16.44 25.38 22.52
N PRO A 137 15.43 25.99 21.87
CA PRO A 137 14.83 27.27 22.32
C PRO A 137 14.35 27.27 23.78
N ASN A 138 13.85 26.14 24.28
CA ASN A 138 13.42 25.97 25.67
C ASN A 138 14.58 25.98 26.69
N GLU A 139 15.83 25.90 26.23
CA GLU A 139 17.04 25.91 27.05
C GLU A 139 17.76 27.28 27.01
N LEU A 140 17.19 28.27 26.31
CA LEU A 140 17.76 29.60 26.10
C LEU A 140 16.89 30.68 26.79
N SER A 141 17.54 31.70 27.36
CA SER A 141 16.83 32.88 27.88
C SER A 141 16.20 33.71 26.75
N GLY A 142 15.24 34.58 27.06
CA GLY A 142 14.58 35.43 26.05
C GLY A 142 15.58 36.27 25.23
N GLY A 143 16.55 36.90 25.89
CA GLY A 143 17.62 37.64 25.20
C GLY A 143 18.49 36.75 24.31
N GLN A 144 18.81 35.54 24.77
CA GLN A 144 19.54 34.57 23.96
C GLN A 144 18.72 34.11 22.74
N GLN A 145 17.44 33.83 22.91
CA GLN A 145 16.55 33.48 21.79
C GLN A 145 16.46 34.61 20.76
N GLN A 146 16.44 35.87 21.21
CA GLN A 146 16.44 37.02 20.30
C GLN A 146 17.77 37.14 19.54
N ARG A 147 18.90 36.89 20.19
CA ARG A 147 20.21 36.82 19.51
C ARG A 147 20.27 35.70 18.48
N VAL A 148 19.67 34.53 18.75
CA VAL A 148 19.49 33.47 17.74
C VAL A 148 18.63 33.97 16.56
N ALA A 149 17.54 34.69 16.83
CA ALA A 149 16.69 35.25 15.78
C ALA A 149 17.42 36.29 14.91
N ILE A 150 18.31 37.10 15.51
CA ILE A 150 19.18 38.05 14.80
C ILE A 150 20.23 37.29 13.96
N ALA A 151 20.92 36.30 14.53
CA ALA A 151 21.87 35.49 13.77
C ALA A 151 21.18 34.81 12.56
N ARG A 152 19.95 34.29 12.75
CA ARG A 152 19.12 33.73 11.68
C ARG A 152 18.79 34.77 10.60
N SER A 153 18.46 36.00 10.98
CA SER A 153 18.10 37.03 10.00
C SER A 153 19.27 37.42 9.10
N LEU A 154 20.51 37.24 9.58
CA LEU A 154 21.75 37.61 8.87
C LEU A 154 22.33 36.52 7.97
N ILE A 155 21.89 35.26 8.10
CA ILE A 155 22.51 34.12 7.43
C ILE A 155 22.57 34.27 5.90
N ASN A 156 21.55 34.89 5.29
CA ASN A 156 21.49 35.08 3.84
C ASN A 156 22.09 36.40 3.36
N ARG A 157 22.78 37.17 4.23
CA ARG A 157 23.27 38.53 3.95
C ARG A 157 22.16 39.44 3.41
N PRO A 158 21.10 39.65 4.20
CA PRO A 158 19.97 40.46 3.75
C PRO A 158 20.41 41.89 3.45
N LEU A 159 19.70 42.55 2.54
CA LEU A 159 19.89 43.97 2.29
C LEU A 159 19.13 44.83 3.32
N VAL A 160 18.02 44.29 3.84
CA VAL A 160 17.16 44.94 4.84
C VAL A 160 16.93 44.02 6.02
N LEU A 161 17.11 44.53 7.23
CA LEU A 161 16.69 43.87 8.46
C LEU A 161 15.41 44.54 8.97
N LEU A 162 14.31 43.78 8.98
CA LEU A 162 13.01 44.17 9.53
C LEU A 162 12.88 43.61 10.94
N ALA A 163 12.72 44.49 11.92
CA ALA A 163 12.60 44.14 13.33
C ALA A 163 11.26 44.63 13.88
N ASP A 164 10.37 43.70 14.21
CA ASP A 164 9.07 43.99 14.84
C ASP A 164 9.19 43.88 16.36
N GLU A 165 9.14 45.01 17.05
CA GLU A 165 9.30 45.15 18.51
C GLU A 165 10.46 44.30 19.06
N PRO A 166 11.72 44.52 18.59
CA PRO A 166 12.84 43.63 18.89
C PRO A 166 13.23 43.59 20.38
N THR A 167 12.74 44.52 21.20
CA THR A 167 13.11 44.71 22.60
C THR A 167 11.96 44.47 23.58
N GLY A 168 10.70 44.41 23.12
CA GLY A 168 9.52 44.50 23.99
C GLY A 168 9.29 43.33 24.97
N ASN A 169 10.07 42.25 24.88
CA ASN A 169 10.01 41.09 25.79
C ASN A 169 11.34 40.88 26.57
N LEU A 170 12.22 41.88 26.61
CA LEU A 170 13.57 41.76 27.16
C LEU A 170 13.74 42.65 28.40
N ASP A 171 14.72 42.30 29.25
CA ASP A 171 15.20 43.18 30.30
C ASP A 171 16.05 44.33 29.72
N SER A 172 16.18 45.43 30.45
CA SER A 172 16.85 46.64 29.97
C SER A 172 18.35 46.48 29.65
N ALA A 173 19.01 45.43 30.14
CA ALA A 173 20.40 45.14 29.77
C ALA A 173 20.45 44.41 28.42
N SER A 174 19.61 43.37 28.26
CA SER A 174 19.43 42.67 26.99
C SER A 174 18.95 43.61 25.88
N GLU A 175 18.01 44.50 26.16
CA GLU A 175 17.50 45.50 25.22
C GLU A 175 18.63 46.36 24.61
N ARG A 176 19.49 46.94 25.47
CA ARG A 176 20.63 47.75 25.04
C ARG A 176 21.59 46.96 24.15
N GLU A 177 21.87 45.71 24.53
CA GLU A 177 22.75 44.84 23.75
C GLU A 177 22.18 44.53 22.35
N ILE A 178 20.87 44.32 22.24
CA ILE A 178 20.19 44.12 20.96
C ILE A 178 20.26 45.38 20.10
N LEU A 179 19.94 46.55 20.65
CA LEU A 179 19.97 47.82 19.91
C LEU A 179 21.39 48.19 19.46
N ASP A 180 22.40 47.98 20.30
CA ASP A 180 23.80 48.15 19.92
C ASP A 180 24.20 47.21 18.79
N THR A 181 23.70 45.97 18.80
CA THR A 181 23.94 45.01 17.71
C THR A 181 23.31 45.49 16.41
N LEU A 182 22.06 45.96 16.43
CA LEU A 182 21.38 46.50 15.25
C LEU A 182 22.07 47.76 14.71
N ARG A 183 22.54 48.65 15.59
CA ARG A 183 23.30 49.83 15.21
C ARG A 183 24.62 49.47 14.51
N ARG A 184 25.40 48.53 15.07
CA ARG A 184 26.63 48.03 14.43
C ARG A 184 26.37 47.43 13.06
N LEU A 185 25.28 46.69 12.89
CA LEU A 185 24.88 46.13 11.60
C LEU A 185 24.51 47.23 10.59
N ASN A 186 23.83 48.29 11.04
CA ASN A 186 23.55 49.45 10.19
C ASN A 186 24.84 50.20 9.77
N GLU A 187 25.81 50.35 10.68
CA GLU A 187 27.12 50.93 10.38
C GLU A 187 27.91 50.11 9.35
N GLN A 188 27.66 48.80 9.27
CA GLN A 188 28.19 47.92 8.23
C GLN A 188 27.46 48.05 6.87
N GLY A 189 26.45 48.93 6.77
CA GLY A 189 25.75 49.24 5.52
C GLY A 189 24.40 48.54 5.33
N ILE A 190 23.94 47.73 6.30
CA ILE A 190 22.62 47.08 6.24
C ILE A 190 21.53 48.14 6.52
N THR A 191 20.46 48.15 5.71
CA THR A 191 19.28 48.96 6.02
C THR A 191 18.52 48.32 7.17
N VAL A 192 18.26 49.05 8.26
CA VAL A 192 17.55 48.52 9.44
C VAL A 192 16.25 49.29 9.63
N ILE A 193 15.15 48.56 9.72
CA ILE A 193 13.81 49.11 9.95
C ILE A 193 13.25 48.47 11.22
N ILE A 194 13.05 49.27 12.26
CA ILE A 194 12.45 48.87 13.52
C ILE A 194 11.01 49.35 13.56
N VAL A 195 10.09 48.48 13.96
CA VAL A 195 8.74 48.85 14.36
C VAL A 195 8.68 48.82 15.88
N THR A 196 8.28 49.93 16.49
CA THR A 196 8.20 50.03 17.95
C THR A 196 7.12 51.01 18.37
N HIS A 197 6.60 50.85 19.59
CA HIS A 197 5.76 51.86 20.24
C HIS A 197 6.51 52.61 21.36
N GLU A 198 7.77 52.25 21.61
CA GLU A 198 8.62 52.81 22.66
C GLU A 198 9.45 53.99 22.13
N GLU A 199 9.30 55.14 22.77
CA GLU A 199 9.97 56.38 22.37
C GLU A 199 11.49 56.31 22.56
N GLU A 200 11.94 55.64 23.63
CA GLU A 200 13.36 55.45 23.94
C GLU A 200 14.09 54.60 22.89
N VAL A 201 13.38 53.63 22.29
CA VAL A 201 13.90 52.81 21.19
C VAL A 201 13.92 53.61 19.89
N GLY A 202 12.85 54.36 19.61
CA GLY A 202 12.75 55.21 18.41
C GLY A 202 13.87 56.26 18.34
N ALA A 203 14.16 56.90 19.47
CA ALA A 203 15.20 57.92 19.61
C ALA A 203 16.64 57.41 19.36
N GLN A 204 16.85 56.10 19.37
CA GLN A 204 18.16 55.47 19.11
C GLN A 204 18.42 55.19 17.63
N THR A 205 17.44 55.46 16.75
CA THR A 205 17.53 55.31 15.29
C THR A 205 17.84 56.64 14.61
N LYS A 206 18.09 56.63 13.29
CA LYS A 206 18.52 57.83 12.52
C LYS A 206 17.35 58.56 11.84
N ARG A 207 16.19 57.93 11.75
CA ARG A 207 14.97 58.48 11.14
C ARG A 207 13.73 57.93 11.82
N LEU A 208 12.78 58.80 12.13
CA LEU A 208 11.57 58.50 12.87
C LEU A 208 10.34 58.73 11.98
N ILE A 209 9.58 57.69 11.70
CA ILE A 209 8.31 57.76 10.97
C ILE A 209 7.18 57.49 11.96
N ARG A 210 6.27 58.45 12.16
CA ARG A 210 5.11 58.31 13.03
C ARG A 210 3.85 58.02 12.24
N MET A 211 3.13 57.00 12.65
CA MET A 211 1.86 56.56 12.08
C MET A 211 0.69 56.79 13.03
N LYS A 212 -0.44 57.19 12.46
CA LYS A 212 -1.72 57.31 13.15
C LYS A 212 -2.86 56.99 12.19
N ASP A 213 -3.81 56.18 12.64
CA ASP A 213 -5.05 55.86 11.91
C ASP A 213 -4.84 55.39 10.44
N GLY A 214 -3.74 54.69 10.17
CA GLY A 214 -3.39 54.15 8.85
C GLY A 214 -2.61 55.12 7.94
N GLU A 215 -2.24 56.30 8.44
CA GLU A 215 -1.53 57.35 7.71
C GLU A 215 -0.19 57.68 8.37
N ILE A 216 0.78 58.19 7.59
CA ILE A 216 2.03 58.75 8.13
C ILE A 216 1.77 60.21 8.50
N VAL A 217 1.93 60.54 9.78
CA VAL A 217 1.70 61.90 10.31
C VAL A 217 2.98 62.71 10.46
N SER A 218 4.13 62.04 10.56
CA SER A 218 5.44 62.68 10.68
C SER A 218 6.53 61.75 10.14
N ASP A 219 7.52 62.33 9.49
CA ASP A 219 8.72 61.65 8.99
C ASP A 219 9.91 62.58 9.22
N GLU A 220 10.70 62.30 10.26
CA GLU A 220 11.77 63.17 10.75
C GLU A 220 13.11 62.44 10.68
N ARG A 221 14.10 63.03 9.99
CA ARG A 221 15.46 62.49 9.93
C ARG A 221 16.32 63.14 11.03
N LEU A 222 16.76 62.32 11.99
CA LEU A 222 17.54 62.73 13.16
C LEU A 222 19.04 62.84 12.85
N GLU A 223 19.54 61.97 11.98
CA GLU A 223 20.93 61.98 11.50
C GLU A 223 20.99 61.92 9.96
N PRO A 224 21.96 62.62 9.33
CA PRO A 224 22.17 62.51 7.89
C PRO A 224 22.51 61.07 7.49
N LEU A 225 22.12 60.69 6.27
CA LEU A 225 22.48 59.38 5.73
C LEU A 225 23.98 59.19 5.74
N PRO A 226 24.48 58.01 6.18
CA PRO A 226 25.88 57.69 6.04
C PRO A 226 26.26 57.70 4.55
N ALA A 227 27.42 58.28 4.23
CA ALA A 227 27.99 58.25 2.89
C ALA A 227 28.49 56.83 2.60
N ILE A 228 27.60 55.94 2.20
CA ILE A 228 27.95 54.58 1.80
C ILE A 228 28.58 54.69 0.40
N PRO A 229 29.82 54.18 0.19
CA PRO A 229 30.39 54.09 -1.14
C PRO A 229 29.43 53.30 -2.02
N ALA A 230 29.11 53.82 -3.20
CA ALA A 230 28.36 53.06 -4.21
C ALA A 230 29.19 51.83 -4.59
N GLU A 231 28.97 50.69 -3.93
CA GLU A 231 29.52 49.43 -4.40
C GLU A 231 28.94 49.15 -5.79
N PRO A 232 29.76 48.63 -6.72
CA PRO A 232 29.30 48.30 -8.06
C PRO A 232 28.17 47.29 -7.94
N GLU A 233 27.11 47.55 -8.71
CA GLU A 233 25.89 46.78 -8.86
C GLU A 233 26.24 45.31 -9.15
N LYS A 234 26.47 44.51 -8.11
CA LYS A 234 26.52 43.05 -8.28
C LYS A 234 25.09 42.63 -8.60
N PRO A 235 24.86 41.85 -9.67
CA PRO A 235 23.52 41.41 -10.01
C PRO A 235 23.00 40.59 -8.82
N VAL A 236 22.01 41.15 -8.10
CA VAL A 236 21.34 40.49 -6.96
C VAL A 236 20.53 39.27 -7.42
N VAL A 237 20.47 39.01 -8.73
CA VAL A 237 19.72 37.90 -9.30
C VAL A 237 20.59 37.14 -10.30
N GLY A 238 21.48 36.30 -9.76
CA GLY A 238 21.93 35.12 -10.48
C GLY A 238 20.78 34.11 -10.60
N GLU A 239 20.73 33.44 -11.75
CA GLU A 239 19.75 32.41 -12.10
C GLU A 239 19.50 31.45 -10.94
N VAL A 240 18.23 31.07 -10.81
CA VAL A 240 17.79 29.97 -9.94
C VAL A 240 18.62 28.75 -10.31
N ALA A 241 19.64 28.44 -9.50
CA ALA A 241 20.26 27.12 -9.53
C ALA A 241 19.13 26.14 -9.24
N GLY A 242 18.66 25.48 -10.30
CA GLY A 242 17.60 24.49 -10.23
C GLY A 242 17.92 23.54 -9.10
N HIS A 243 17.00 23.45 -8.14
CA HIS A 243 17.12 22.45 -7.08
C HIS A 243 17.35 21.11 -7.76
N SER A 244 18.46 20.42 -7.43
CA SER A 244 18.56 19.01 -7.76
C SER A 244 17.47 18.31 -6.94
N LEU A 245 16.32 18.05 -7.57
CA LEU A 245 15.15 17.44 -6.95
C LEU A 245 15.53 16.17 -6.15
N LEU A 246 16.54 15.43 -6.62
CA LEU A 246 17.05 14.23 -5.98
C LEU A 246 17.75 14.46 -4.62
N GLY A 247 18.52 15.54 -4.47
CA GLY A 247 19.25 15.85 -3.23
C GLY A 247 18.31 16.35 -2.11
N GLY A 248 17.29 17.14 -2.47
CA GLY A 248 16.29 17.63 -1.52
C GLY A 248 15.41 16.52 -0.96
N VAL A 249 15.00 15.56 -1.81
CA VAL A 249 14.12 14.46 -1.39
C VAL A 249 14.74 13.61 -0.28
N PHE A 250 16.02 13.28 -0.35
CA PHE A 250 16.69 12.49 0.70
C PHE A 250 16.74 13.24 2.04
N ALA A 251 17.02 14.54 2.02
CA ALA A 251 17.02 15.39 3.21
C ALA A 251 15.61 15.52 3.84
N TYR A 252 14.56 15.65 3.02
CA TYR A 252 13.19 15.64 3.50
C TYR A 252 12.78 14.27 4.06
N LEU A 253 13.30 13.17 3.49
CA LEU A 253 13.05 11.81 3.95
C LEU A 253 13.68 11.55 5.33
N SER A 254 14.95 11.94 5.52
CA SER A 254 15.62 11.84 6.83
C SER A 254 14.91 12.71 7.87
N GLN A 255 14.46 13.91 7.48
CA GLN A 255 13.69 14.78 8.37
C GLN A 255 12.33 14.16 8.73
N GLY A 256 11.64 13.52 7.79
CA GLY A 256 10.40 12.78 8.03
C GLY A 256 10.58 11.61 9.00
N LEU A 257 11.71 10.92 8.95
CA LEU A 257 12.04 9.83 9.87
C LEU A 257 12.25 10.34 11.31
N SER A 258 13.01 11.43 11.48
CA SER A 258 13.20 12.07 12.79
C SER A 258 11.88 12.57 13.38
N MET A 259 10.95 13.01 12.53
CA MET A 259 9.60 13.46 12.94
C MET A 259 8.72 12.31 13.45
N LEU A 260 8.83 11.12 12.85
CA LEU A 260 8.16 9.91 13.36
C LEU A 260 8.62 9.56 14.79
N MET A 261 9.90 9.77 15.09
CA MET A 261 10.46 9.46 16.41
C MET A 261 10.06 10.47 17.48
N ALA A 262 9.79 11.72 17.10
CA ALA A 262 9.40 12.79 18.03
C ALA A 262 8.00 12.55 18.64
N ASN A 263 7.01 12.11 17.85
CA ASN A 263 5.63 11.90 18.30
C ASN A 263 5.19 10.43 18.22
N LYS A 264 5.80 9.59 19.06
CA LYS A 264 5.64 8.13 19.09
C LYS A 264 4.18 7.65 19.09
N VAL A 265 3.29 8.28 19.87
CA VAL A 265 1.87 7.87 19.98
C VAL A 265 1.11 8.15 18.69
N ARG A 266 1.26 9.36 18.14
CA ARG A 266 0.59 9.77 16.92
C ARG A 266 1.09 8.96 15.72
N SER A 267 2.41 8.85 15.59
CA SER A 267 3.05 8.07 14.54
C SER A 267 2.67 6.60 14.62
N GLY A 268 2.60 6.02 15.83
CA GLY A 268 2.12 4.66 16.05
C GLY A 268 0.68 4.46 15.58
N LEU A 269 -0.23 5.39 15.90
CA LEU A 269 -1.64 5.30 15.49
C LEU A 269 -1.84 5.40 13.97
N SER A 270 -1.08 6.30 13.30
CA SER A 270 -1.10 6.40 11.82
C SER A 270 -0.61 5.14 11.16
N VAL A 271 0.53 4.62 11.63
CA VAL A 271 1.19 3.42 11.09
C VAL A 271 0.28 2.20 11.29
N LEU A 272 -0.43 2.11 12.41
CA LEU A 272 -1.31 0.99 12.74
C LEU A 272 -2.43 0.78 11.71
N GLY A 273 -3.08 1.86 11.24
CA GLY A 273 -4.16 1.75 10.25
C GLY A 273 -3.68 1.16 8.92
N ILE A 274 -2.54 1.62 8.42
CA ILE A 274 -1.91 1.11 7.19
C ILE A 274 -1.43 -0.33 7.40
N LEU A 275 -0.79 -0.59 8.55
CA LEU A 275 -0.27 -1.89 8.92
C LEU A 275 -1.38 -2.94 8.91
N ILE A 276 -2.53 -2.67 9.52
CA ILE A 276 -3.67 -3.59 9.55
C ILE A 276 -4.24 -3.78 8.14
N GLY A 277 -4.43 -2.68 7.38
CA GLY A 277 -4.95 -2.74 6.02
C GLY A 277 -4.07 -3.57 5.08
N VAL A 278 -2.77 -3.31 5.07
CA VAL A 278 -1.80 -4.03 4.24
C VAL A 278 -1.63 -5.48 4.69
N ALA A 279 -1.58 -5.75 6.00
CA ALA A 279 -1.51 -7.11 6.51
C ALA A 279 -2.74 -7.94 6.11
N ALA A 280 -3.94 -7.35 6.19
CA ALA A 280 -5.18 -7.99 5.76
C ALA A 280 -5.18 -8.29 4.25
N VAL A 281 -4.75 -7.34 3.41
CA VAL A 281 -4.61 -7.55 1.95
C VAL A 281 -3.63 -8.69 1.66
N VAL A 282 -2.44 -8.67 2.27
CA VAL A 282 -1.43 -9.71 2.05
C VAL A 282 -1.95 -11.08 2.50
N ALA A 283 -2.52 -11.18 3.70
CA ALA A 283 -3.05 -12.44 4.23
C ALA A 283 -4.19 -12.98 3.37
N THR A 284 -5.18 -12.16 3.01
CA THR A 284 -6.33 -12.58 2.18
C THR A 284 -5.92 -13.02 0.78
N LEU A 285 -4.96 -12.33 0.15
CA LEU A 285 -4.43 -12.73 -1.17
C LEU A 285 -3.63 -14.03 -1.09
N ALA A 286 -2.79 -14.17 -0.06
CA ALA A 286 -2.01 -15.39 0.15
C ALA A 286 -2.92 -16.60 0.40
N LEU A 287 -3.91 -16.46 1.29
CA LEU A 287 -4.89 -17.51 1.59
C LEU A 287 -5.74 -17.86 0.37
N GLY A 288 -6.25 -16.86 -0.37
CA GLY A 288 -7.09 -17.11 -1.55
C GLY A 288 -6.34 -17.83 -2.67
N ARG A 289 -5.08 -17.43 -2.94
CA ARG A 289 -4.24 -18.11 -3.94
C ARG A 289 -3.78 -19.49 -3.48
N GLY A 290 -3.39 -19.64 -2.21
CA GLY A 290 -2.98 -20.93 -1.63
C GLY A 290 -4.12 -21.95 -1.66
N ALA A 291 -5.33 -21.55 -1.25
CA ALA A 291 -6.51 -22.40 -1.31
C ALA A 291 -6.85 -22.81 -2.75
N ARG A 292 -6.80 -21.86 -3.70
CA ARG A 292 -7.04 -22.14 -5.12
C ARG A 292 -6.03 -23.16 -5.67
N GLN A 293 -4.73 -22.96 -5.40
CA GLN A 293 -3.68 -23.84 -5.88
C GLN A 293 -3.77 -25.25 -5.27
N SER A 294 -4.08 -25.35 -3.98
CA SER A 294 -4.29 -26.64 -3.29
C SER A 294 -5.44 -27.44 -3.91
N ILE A 295 -6.56 -26.76 -4.19
CA ILE A 295 -7.72 -27.39 -4.85
C ILE A 295 -7.38 -27.78 -6.30
N GLU A 296 -6.70 -26.92 -7.05
CA GLU A 296 -6.28 -27.20 -8.43
C GLU A 296 -5.35 -28.43 -8.51
N GLN A 297 -4.42 -28.58 -7.57
CA GLN A 297 -3.55 -29.76 -7.47
C GLN A 297 -4.34 -31.03 -7.14
N GLN A 298 -5.31 -30.96 -6.22
CA GLN A 298 -6.19 -32.10 -5.91
C GLN A 298 -7.05 -32.52 -7.12
N MET A 299 -7.46 -31.57 -7.94
CA MET A 299 -8.34 -31.81 -9.09
C MET A 299 -7.58 -32.25 -10.35
N SER A 300 -6.36 -31.77 -10.58
CA SER A 300 -5.52 -32.18 -11.71
C SER A 300 -5.31 -33.71 -11.77
N ALA A 301 -5.32 -34.37 -10.61
CA ALA A 301 -5.22 -35.83 -10.50
C ALA A 301 -6.44 -36.61 -11.05
N LEU A 302 -7.58 -35.94 -11.31
CA LEU A 302 -8.82 -36.59 -11.74
C LEU A 302 -9.01 -36.67 -13.26
N GLY A 303 -8.17 -35.99 -14.05
CA GLY A 303 -8.24 -35.96 -15.52
C GLY A 303 -9.38 -35.08 -16.04
N SER A 304 -9.05 -34.00 -16.76
CA SER A 304 -10.01 -32.94 -17.15
C SER A 304 -10.96 -33.29 -18.30
N ASN A 305 -10.76 -34.42 -18.99
CA ASN A 305 -11.46 -34.78 -20.23
C ASN A 305 -12.22 -36.11 -20.11
N LEU A 306 -12.87 -36.34 -18.97
CA LEU A 306 -13.53 -37.61 -18.65
C LEU A 306 -15.05 -37.43 -18.53
N LEU A 307 -15.79 -38.20 -19.33
CA LEU A 307 -17.24 -38.38 -19.19
C LEU A 307 -17.54 -39.66 -18.43
N VAL A 308 -18.47 -39.58 -17.48
CA VAL A 308 -18.96 -40.76 -16.76
C VAL A 308 -20.39 -41.05 -17.20
N LEU A 309 -20.58 -42.15 -17.91
CA LEU A 309 -21.87 -42.69 -18.28
C LEU A 309 -22.38 -43.63 -17.20
N ARG A 310 -23.60 -43.41 -16.72
CA ARG A 310 -24.32 -44.28 -15.77
C ARG A 310 -25.71 -44.61 -16.29
N SER A 311 -26.23 -45.77 -15.90
CA SER A 311 -27.65 -46.08 -16.09
C SER A 311 -28.50 -45.11 -15.26
N GLY A 312 -29.50 -44.49 -15.88
CA GLY A 312 -30.45 -43.62 -15.21
C GLY A 312 -31.64 -44.37 -14.63
N ALA A 313 -32.49 -43.63 -13.91
CA ALA A 313 -33.73 -44.12 -13.32
C ALA A 313 -34.91 -43.71 -14.22
N VAL A 314 -35.50 -44.66 -14.93
CA VAL A 314 -36.61 -44.39 -15.86
C VAL A 314 -37.93 -44.27 -15.09
N ARG A 315 -38.76 -43.29 -15.46
CA ARG A 315 -40.14 -43.14 -14.95
C ARG A 315 -41.11 -43.91 -15.83
N VAL A 316 -41.85 -44.86 -15.25
CA VAL A 316 -42.90 -45.62 -15.94
C VAL A 316 -44.21 -45.45 -15.17
N ALA A 317 -45.26 -44.98 -15.86
CA ALA A 317 -46.60 -44.77 -15.30
C ALA A 317 -46.63 -43.92 -14.00
N GLY A 318 -45.79 -42.88 -13.91
CA GLY A 318 -45.74 -41.97 -12.74
C GLY A 318 -44.87 -42.45 -11.58
N VAL A 319 -44.33 -43.68 -11.63
CA VAL A 319 -43.40 -44.22 -10.62
C VAL A 319 -41.97 -44.18 -11.17
N THR A 320 -41.04 -43.62 -10.38
CA THR A 320 -39.60 -43.63 -10.71
C THR A 320 -39.04 -45.00 -10.34
N GLN A 321 -38.65 -45.79 -11.34
CA GLN A 321 -38.04 -47.10 -11.09
C GLN A 321 -36.57 -46.94 -10.70
N GLN A 322 -36.05 -47.88 -9.90
CA GLN A 322 -34.64 -47.87 -9.50
C GLN A 322 -33.71 -47.92 -10.73
N ALA A 323 -32.64 -47.13 -10.70
CA ALA A 323 -31.65 -47.07 -11.77
C ALA A 323 -31.07 -48.47 -12.06
N GLY A 324 -30.94 -48.83 -13.35
CA GLY A 324 -30.47 -50.15 -13.77
C GLY A 324 -31.53 -51.25 -13.87
N THR A 325 -32.81 -50.96 -13.55
CA THR A 325 -33.92 -51.93 -13.68
C THR A 325 -34.42 -52.07 -15.12
N VAL A 326 -34.36 -51.00 -15.93
CA VAL A 326 -34.87 -50.95 -17.32
C VAL A 326 -33.75 -50.93 -18.37
N SER A 327 -32.61 -50.31 -18.05
CA SER A 327 -31.47 -50.19 -18.96
C SER A 327 -30.18 -50.48 -18.20
N ARG A 328 -29.63 -51.68 -18.42
CA ARG A 328 -28.35 -52.12 -17.85
C ARG A 328 -27.24 -51.84 -18.86
N LEU A 329 -26.14 -51.26 -18.40
CA LEU A 329 -24.93 -51.11 -19.20
C LEU A 329 -24.16 -52.43 -19.24
N THR A 330 -23.57 -52.76 -20.37
CA THR A 330 -22.80 -53.99 -20.60
C THR A 330 -21.36 -53.65 -20.98
N VAL A 331 -20.48 -54.66 -20.92
CA VAL A 331 -19.09 -54.47 -21.37
C VAL A 331 -19.05 -54.21 -22.87
N GLU A 332 -19.94 -54.84 -23.64
CA GLU A 332 -20.09 -54.66 -25.07
C GLU A 332 -20.52 -53.23 -25.44
N ASP A 333 -21.26 -52.53 -24.58
CA ASP A 333 -21.60 -51.12 -24.79
C ASP A 333 -20.35 -50.24 -24.73
N SER A 334 -19.41 -50.55 -23.82
CA SER A 334 -18.14 -49.81 -23.75
C SER A 334 -17.29 -50.01 -25.01
N VAL A 335 -17.24 -51.24 -25.55
CA VAL A 335 -16.53 -51.53 -26.82
C VAL A 335 -17.17 -50.76 -27.97
N ALA A 336 -18.51 -50.77 -28.06
CA ALA A 336 -19.23 -50.04 -29.09
C ALA A 336 -18.96 -48.53 -29.03
N ILE A 337 -18.90 -47.94 -27.83
CA ILE A 337 -18.56 -46.52 -27.65
C ILE A 337 -17.14 -46.23 -28.17
N GLY A 338 -16.16 -47.06 -27.81
CA GLY A 338 -14.77 -46.87 -28.24
C GLY A 338 -14.56 -47.02 -29.76
N GLU A 339 -15.34 -47.89 -30.41
CA GLU A 339 -15.22 -48.13 -31.86
C GLU A 339 -16.08 -47.20 -32.73
N SER A 340 -17.26 -46.82 -32.25
CA SER A 340 -18.27 -46.13 -33.07
C SER A 340 -18.29 -44.62 -32.88
N VAL A 341 -17.72 -44.11 -31.79
CA VAL A 341 -17.73 -42.66 -31.47
C VAL A 341 -16.34 -42.07 -31.72
N PRO A 342 -16.17 -41.22 -32.76
CA PRO A 342 -14.96 -40.42 -32.97
C PRO A 342 -14.56 -39.61 -31.73
N HIS A 343 -13.29 -39.23 -31.63
CA HIS A 343 -12.74 -38.40 -30.54
C HIS A 343 -12.65 -39.09 -29.15
N VAL A 344 -13.07 -40.34 -29.03
CA VAL A 344 -12.86 -41.16 -27.82
C VAL A 344 -11.47 -41.78 -27.86
N LEU A 345 -10.61 -41.46 -26.89
CA LEU A 345 -9.27 -42.03 -26.74
C LEU A 345 -9.30 -43.40 -26.03
N GLY A 346 -10.23 -43.57 -25.11
CA GLY A 346 -10.35 -44.82 -24.37
C GLY A 346 -11.62 -44.87 -23.54
N VAL A 347 -12.01 -46.10 -23.23
CA VAL A 347 -13.20 -46.45 -22.46
C VAL A 347 -12.80 -47.39 -21.34
N CYS A 348 -13.39 -47.20 -20.17
CA CYS A 348 -13.21 -48.10 -19.04
C CYS A 348 -14.58 -48.38 -18.41
N PRO A 349 -15.21 -49.53 -18.72
CA PRO A 349 -16.33 -49.99 -17.93
C PRO A 349 -15.85 -50.34 -16.51
N SER A 350 -16.71 -50.12 -15.52
CA SER A 350 -16.38 -50.31 -14.12
C SER A 350 -17.57 -50.87 -13.33
N ILE A 351 -17.24 -51.75 -12.39
CA ILE A 351 -18.15 -52.28 -11.37
C ILE A 351 -17.55 -51.92 -10.03
N ASN A 352 -18.34 -51.37 -9.12
CA ASN A 352 -17.87 -50.95 -7.81
C ASN A 352 -18.71 -51.63 -6.72
N ASP A 353 -18.07 -52.49 -5.92
CA ASP A 353 -18.77 -53.21 -4.86
C ASP A 353 -17.96 -53.21 -3.56
N ARG A 354 -18.62 -53.46 -2.43
CA ARG A 354 -17.93 -53.67 -1.14
C ARG A 354 -17.93 -55.14 -0.80
N VAL A 355 -16.74 -55.68 -0.56
CA VAL A 355 -16.56 -57.11 -0.32
C VAL A 355 -15.57 -57.36 0.80
N GLN A 356 -15.75 -58.50 1.47
CA GLN A 356 -14.81 -58.97 2.48
C GLN A 356 -13.57 -59.56 1.81
N ALA A 357 -12.43 -58.98 2.16
CA ALA A 357 -11.10 -59.45 1.82
C ALA A 357 -10.47 -60.14 3.05
N THR A 358 -9.92 -61.34 2.86
CA THR A 358 -9.33 -62.12 3.96
C THR A 358 -7.94 -62.65 3.61
N TYR A 359 -7.03 -62.59 4.59
CA TYR A 359 -5.66 -63.09 4.49
C TYR A 359 -5.17 -63.53 5.88
N GLU A 360 -4.65 -64.77 6.01
CA GLU A 360 -4.06 -65.32 7.26
C GLU A 360 -4.84 -65.02 8.55
N GLY A 361 -6.18 -65.15 8.51
CA GLY A 361 -7.06 -64.93 9.67
C GLY A 361 -7.47 -63.48 9.91
N ARG A 362 -6.96 -62.51 9.14
CA ARG A 362 -7.44 -61.12 9.11
C ARG A 362 -8.60 -60.98 8.12
N ASN A 363 -9.59 -60.17 8.49
CA ASN A 363 -10.76 -59.86 7.67
C ASN A 363 -10.93 -58.34 7.59
N TRP A 364 -11.10 -57.82 6.39
CA TRP A 364 -11.27 -56.40 6.12
C TRP A 364 -12.32 -56.18 5.02
N ASN A 365 -13.21 -55.21 5.21
CA ASN A 365 -14.24 -54.89 4.21
C ASN A 365 -13.72 -53.81 3.28
N THR A 366 -13.24 -54.18 2.10
CA THR A 366 -12.63 -53.28 1.11
C THR A 366 -13.54 -53.05 -0.08
N ARG A 367 -13.25 -52.00 -0.84
CA ARG A 367 -13.90 -51.73 -2.12
C ARG A 367 -13.22 -52.56 -3.22
N VAL A 368 -13.99 -53.32 -3.98
CA VAL A 368 -13.50 -53.97 -5.19
C VAL A 368 -13.99 -53.22 -6.42
N ILE A 369 -13.03 -52.88 -7.28
CA ILE A 369 -13.30 -52.26 -8.57
C ILE A 369 -12.99 -53.29 -9.67
N GLY A 370 -14.03 -53.73 -10.36
CA GLY A 370 -13.89 -54.50 -11.59
C GLY A 370 -13.64 -53.54 -12.75
N ALA A 371 -12.45 -53.57 -13.35
CA ALA A 371 -12.07 -52.65 -14.42
C ALA A 371 -11.31 -53.33 -15.57
N THR A 372 -11.18 -52.63 -16.69
CA THR A 372 -10.34 -53.04 -17.82
C THR A 372 -8.91 -52.50 -17.66
N PRO A 373 -7.92 -53.02 -18.41
CA PRO A 373 -6.55 -52.51 -18.36
C PRO A 373 -6.42 -51.00 -18.64
N SER A 374 -7.37 -50.41 -19.38
CA SER A 374 -7.38 -48.96 -19.65
C SER A 374 -7.49 -48.11 -18.39
N TYR A 375 -7.99 -48.66 -17.29
CA TYR A 375 -8.02 -48.01 -15.99
C TYR A 375 -6.64 -47.53 -15.52
N GLU A 376 -5.57 -48.26 -15.87
CA GLU A 376 -4.19 -47.93 -15.48
C GLU A 376 -3.81 -46.50 -15.91
N TRP A 377 -4.06 -46.13 -17.16
CA TRP A 377 -3.65 -44.84 -17.71
C TRP A 377 -4.77 -43.80 -17.60
N MET A 378 -6.05 -44.18 -17.75
CA MET A 378 -7.18 -43.25 -17.64
C MET A 378 -7.31 -42.65 -16.23
N ARG A 379 -6.95 -43.40 -15.18
CA ARG A 379 -7.02 -42.96 -13.77
C ARG A 379 -5.65 -42.75 -13.12
N ASN A 380 -4.57 -42.70 -13.92
CA ASN A 380 -3.19 -42.62 -13.41
C ASN A 380 -2.94 -43.63 -12.26
N ALA A 381 -3.35 -44.87 -12.48
CA ALA A 381 -3.35 -45.97 -11.52
C ALA A 381 -2.20 -46.95 -11.77
N ARG A 382 -1.10 -46.49 -12.37
CA ARG A 382 0.10 -47.28 -12.61
C ARG A 382 0.69 -47.75 -11.27
N PRO A 383 0.80 -49.06 -11.00
CA PRO A 383 1.29 -49.55 -9.71
C PRO A 383 2.71 -49.07 -9.39
N THR A 384 2.93 -48.61 -8.17
CA THR A 384 4.26 -48.24 -7.66
C THR A 384 5.16 -49.47 -7.51
N ILE A 385 4.56 -50.60 -7.15
CA ILE A 385 5.24 -51.88 -6.98
C ILE A 385 4.51 -52.92 -7.82
N GLY A 386 5.24 -53.72 -8.60
CA GLY A 386 4.66 -54.77 -9.45
C GLY A 386 4.18 -54.24 -10.80
N ARG A 387 3.06 -54.79 -11.30
CA ARG A 387 2.48 -54.43 -12.60
C ARG A 387 0.95 -54.44 -12.55
N PHE A 388 0.33 -53.80 -13.54
CA PHE A 388 -1.10 -53.93 -13.80
C PHE A 388 -1.39 -55.24 -14.58
N PHE A 389 -2.66 -55.63 -14.65
CA PHE A 389 -3.08 -56.79 -15.44
C PHE A 389 -3.24 -56.43 -16.92
N THR A 390 -3.02 -57.41 -17.79
CA THR A 390 -3.07 -57.27 -19.25
C THR A 390 -4.46 -57.55 -19.83
N GLU A 391 -4.69 -57.19 -21.09
CA GLU A 391 -5.95 -57.49 -21.79
C GLU A 391 -6.17 -59.00 -21.95
N GLU A 392 -5.09 -59.76 -22.11
CA GLU A 392 -5.15 -61.22 -22.15
C GLU A 392 -5.60 -61.81 -20.81
N GLU A 393 -5.05 -61.31 -19.69
CA GLU A 393 -5.48 -61.71 -18.34
C GLU A 393 -6.95 -61.33 -18.05
N ASN A 394 -7.42 -60.20 -18.56
CA ASN A 394 -8.83 -59.83 -18.49
C ASN A 394 -9.71 -60.81 -19.28
N ARG A 395 -9.35 -61.11 -20.53
CA ARG A 395 -10.08 -62.04 -21.41
C ARG A 395 -10.10 -63.48 -20.88
N LEU A 396 -9.00 -63.95 -20.32
CA LEU A 396 -8.86 -65.28 -19.71
C LEU A 396 -9.51 -65.39 -18.32
N ARG A 397 -10.11 -64.30 -17.82
CA ARG A 397 -10.68 -64.22 -16.46
C ARG A 397 -9.66 -64.63 -15.40
N ALA A 398 -8.44 -64.11 -15.52
CA ALA A 398 -7.35 -64.40 -14.58
C ALA A 398 -7.72 -63.90 -13.17
N ARG A 399 -7.31 -64.67 -12.16
CA ARG A 399 -7.53 -64.35 -10.74
C ARG A 399 -6.37 -63.54 -10.20
N VAL A 400 -6.22 -62.33 -10.74
CA VAL A 400 -5.19 -61.37 -10.33
C VAL A 400 -5.85 -60.12 -9.78
N ALA A 401 -5.16 -59.41 -8.89
CA ALA A 401 -5.62 -58.15 -8.33
C ALA A 401 -4.46 -57.17 -8.11
N VAL A 402 -4.78 -55.89 -8.22
CA VAL A 402 -3.91 -54.77 -7.87
C VAL A 402 -4.53 -54.09 -6.64
N VAL A 403 -3.75 -53.88 -5.58
CA VAL A 403 -4.28 -53.45 -4.27
C VAL A 403 -3.81 -52.05 -3.90
N GLY A 404 -4.65 -51.29 -3.19
CA GLY A 404 -4.30 -49.98 -2.64
C GLY A 404 -3.52 -50.08 -1.32
N VAL A 405 -2.84 -48.99 -0.95
CA VAL A 405 -1.91 -48.95 0.20
C VAL A 405 -2.61 -49.23 1.53
N ALA A 406 -3.83 -48.71 1.73
CA ALA A 406 -4.58 -48.94 2.97
C ALA A 406 -4.93 -50.43 3.14
N LEU A 407 -5.34 -51.11 2.08
CA LEU A 407 -5.62 -52.55 2.11
C LEU A 407 -4.37 -53.37 2.46
N VAL A 408 -3.20 -52.98 1.96
CA VAL A 408 -1.92 -53.62 2.27
C VAL A 408 -1.53 -53.41 3.74
N ARG A 409 -1.77 -52.21 4.27
CA ARG A 409 -1.52 -51.91 5.69
C ARG A 409 -2.37 -52.79 6.61
N GLU A 410 -3.68 -52.88 6.36
CA GLU A 410 -4.60 -53.62 7.21
C GLU A 410 -4.40 -55.16 7.10
N LEU A 411 -4.38 -55.70 5.88
CA LEU A 411 -4.33 -57.15 5.68
C LEU A 411 -2.92 -57.74 5.76
N PHE A 412 -1.89 -57.00 5.34
CA PHE A 412 -0.52 -57.51 5.24
C PHE A 412 0.46 -56.87 6.23
N GLY A 413 0.01 -55.91 7.04
CA GLY A 413 0.85 -55.21 8.02
C GLY A 413 1.99 -54.42 7.37
N GLY A 414 1.79 -53.91 6.15
CA GLY A 414 2.79 -53.13 5.40
C GLY A 414 3.91 -53.96 4.75
N ARG A 415 3.86 -55.29 4.81
CA ARG A 415 4.80 -56.15 4.08
C ARG A 415 4.47 -56.19 2.59
N ASN A 416 5.48 -56.41 1.74
CA ASN A 416 5.28 -56.53 0.29
C ASN A 416 4.24 -57.64 -0.04
N PRO A 417 3.09 -57.29 -0.63
CA PRO A 417 2.01 -58.23 -0.89
C PRO A 417 2.14 -58.91 -2.26
N VAL A 418 3.03 -58.42 -3.14
CA VAL A 418 3.15 -58.91 -4.52
C VAL A 418 3.56 -60.39 -4.55
N GLY A 419 2.87 -61.17 -5.37
CA GLY A 419 3.03 -62.62 -5.52
C GLY A 419 2.20 -63.45 -4.53
N LYS A 420 1.69 -62.85 -3.45
CA LYS A 420 0.86 -63.55 -2.46
C LYS A 420 -0.59 -63.69 -2.92
N TYR A 421 -1.28 -64.66 -2.32
CA TYR A 421 -2.70 -64.89 -2.53
C TYR A 421 -3.52 -64.37 -1.35
N PHE A 422 -4.64 -63.71 -1.65
CA PHE A 422 -5.66 -63.35 -0.67
C PHE A 422 -7.05 -63.71 -1.22
N LYS A 423 -8.04 -63.73 -0.32
CA LYS A 423 -9.41 -64.10 -0.69
C LYS A 423 -10.28 -62.87 -0.81
N ILE A 424 -10.92 -62.67 -1.95
CA ILE A 424 -12.01 -61.71 -2.15
C ILE A 424 -13.29 -62.52 -2.28
N ASN A 425 -14.29 -62.26 -1.44
CA ASN A 425 -15.56 -63.00 -1.45
C ASN A 425 -15.37 -64.54 -1.50
N LYS A 426 -14.44 -65.05 -0.68
CA LYS A 426 -14.03 -66.47 -0.58
C LYS A 426 -13.28 -67.06 -1.79
N VAL A 427 -12.99 -66.27 -2.83
CA VAL A 427 -12.21 -66.69 -4.01
C VAL A 427 -10.76 -66.21 -3.90
N ASN A 428 -9.78 -67.07 -4.20
CA ASN A 428 -8.34 -66.73 -4.16
C ASN A 428 -7.92 -65.88 -5.37
N PHE A 429 -7.27 -64.74 -5.10
CA PHE A 429 -6.65 -63.85 -6.09
C PHE A 429 -5.16 -63.67 -5.77
N GLN A 430 -4.32 -63.64 -6.80
CA GLN A 430 -2.91 -63.30 -6.69
C GLN A 430 -2.72 -61.78 -6.77
N ILE A 431 -1.96 -61.21 -5.85
CA ILE A 431 -1.62 -59.78 -5.90
C ILE A 431 -0.45 -59.59 -6.86
N ILE A 432 -0.65 -58.78 -7.90
CA ILE A 432 0.37 -58.52 -8.94
C ILE A 432 0.94 -57.11 -8.88
N GLY A 433 0.31 -56.20 -8.13
CA GLY A 433 0.80 -54.84 -7.95
C GLY A 433 0.15 -54.08 -6.81
N VAL A 434 0.78 -52.97 -6.40
CA VAL A 434 0.31 -52.04 -5.38
C VAL A 434 0.17 -50.65 -5.98
N LEU A 435 -1.01 -50.04 -5.84
CA LEU A 435 -1.31 -48.70 -6.36
C LEU A 435 -0.52 -47.60 -5.62
N PRO A 436 -0.28 -46.46 -6.28
CA PRO A 436 0.26 -45.29 -5.61
C PRO A 436 -0.73 -44.76 -4.57
N GLU A 437 -0.20 -44.16 -3.51
CA GLU A 437 -0.99 -43.51 -2.47
C GLU A 437 -1.66 -42.27 -3.07
N LYS A 438 -2.99 -42.25 -3.10
CA LYS A 438 -3.80 -41.11 -3.55
C LYS A 438 -4.33 -40.28 -2.38
N GLY A 439 -4.15 -40.78 -1.15
CA GLY A 439 -4.51 -40.09 0.08
C GLY A 439 -6.01 -40.17 0.38
N PHE A 440 -6.42 -39.47 1.45
CA PHE A 440 -7.78 -39.50 1.96
C PHE A 440 -8.65 -38.45 1.26
N ALA A 441 -9.75 -38.84 0.61
CA ALA A 441 -10.80 -37.87 0.25
C ALA A 441 -11.61 -37.55 1.51
N THR A 442 -12.20 -36.35 1.59
CA THR A 442 -12.91 -35.78 2.76
C THR A 442 -13.89 -36.73 3.47
N TRP A 443 -14.38 -37.78 2.81
CA TRP A 443 -15.39 -38.71 3.35
C TRP A 443 -15.02 -40.21 3.24
N TRP A 444 -13.93 -40.57 2.55
CA TRP A 444 -13.53 -41.97 2.35
C TRP A 444 -12.07 -42.13 1.94
N ASP A 445 -11.46 -43.23 2.38
CA ASP A 445 -10.10 -43.65 2.00
C ASP A 445 -10.07 -44.08 0.53
N GLN A 446 -9.31 -43.37 -0.31
CA GLN A 446 -9.17 -43.73 -1.73
C GLN A 446 -8.26 -44.95 -1.91
N ASP A 447 -7.42 -45.25 -0.91
CA ASP A 447 -6.41 -46.30 -0.94
C ASP A 447 -6.93 -47.63 -0.39
N ASP A 448 -8.17 -47.67 0.15
CA ASP A 448 -8.88 -48.91 0.50
C ASP A 448 -9.59 -49.49 -0.73
N VAL A 449 -8.81 -50.11 -1.61
CA VAL A 449 -9.33 -50.67 -2.87
C VAL A 449 -8.57 -51.91 -3.33
N ALA A 450 -9.26 -52.84 -3.97
CA ALA A 450 -8.69 -53.92 -4.78
C ALA A 450 -9.27 -53.86 -6.20
N ILE A 451 -8.41 -53.63 -7.19
CA ILE A 451 -8.78 -53.61 -8.60
C ILE A 451 -8.57 -55.00 -9.20
N VAL A 452 -9.61 -55.53 -9.82
CA VAL A 452 -9.66 -56.88 -10.41
C VAL A 452 -10.13 -56.75 -11.86
N PRO A 453 -9.70 -57.64 -12.78
CA PRO A 453 -10.24 -57.63 -14.14
C PRO A 453 -11.77 -57.71 -14.15
N ILE A 454 -12.41 -56.89 -14.98
CA ILE A 454 -13.88 -56.73 -14.97
C ILE A 454 -14.61 -58.05 -15.23
N LEU A 455 -14.14 -58.86 -16.19
CA LEU A 455 -14.75 -60.15 -16.52
C LEU A 455 -14.62 -61.16 -15.38
N THR A 456 -13.51 -61.11 -14.63
CA THR A 456 -13.32 -61.93 -13.42
C THR A 456 -14.24 -61.46 -12.29
N THR A 457 -14.45 -60.14 -12.18
CA THR A 457 -15.31 -59.55 -11.14
C THR A 457 -16.77 -59.93 -11.37
N MET A 458 -17.26 -59.81 -12.60
CA MET A 458 -18.63 -60.20 -13.00
C MET A 458 -18.91 -61.68 -12.71
N ASP A 459 -18.00 -62.57 -13.14
CA ASP A 459 -18.20 -64.02 -13.04
C ASP A 459 -17.97 -64.59 -11.62
N ARG A 460 -16.98 -64.07 -10.89
CA ARG A 460 -16.46 -64.73 -9.67
C ARG A 460 -16.56 -63.91 -8.39
N VAL A 461 -16.87 -62.61 -8.46
CA VAL A 461 -16.94 -61.75 -7.27
C VAL A 461 -18.36 -61.29 -7.01
N THR A 462 -19.01 -60.66 -7.99
CA THR A 462 -20.33 -60.01 -7.81
C THR A 462 -21.48 -60.80 -8.40
N GLY A 463 -21.24 -61.63 -9.42
CA GLY A 463 -22.30 -62.35 -10.15
C GLY A 463 -23.19 -61.43 -11.00
N LYS A 464 -22.78 -60.18 -11.24
CA LYS A 464 -23.52 -59.19 -12.03
C LYS A 464 -23.22 -59.38 -13.52
N ASP A 465 -24.26 -59.33 -14.36
CA ASP A 465 -24.18 -59.36 -15.83
C ASP A 465 -24.11 -57.94 -16.46
N TYR A 466 -23.99 -56.91 -15.63
CA TYR A 466 -23.98 -55.51 -16.03
C TYR A 466 -22.86 -54.72 -15.35
N VAL A 467 -22.53 -53.56 -15.93
CA VAL A 467 -21.57 -52.59 -15.40
C VAL A 467 -22.31 -51.38 -14.82
N GLU A 468 -21.73 -50.74 -13.81
CA GLU A 468 -22.38 -49.65 -13.08
C GLU A 468 -22.07 -48.29 -13.70
N SER A 469 -20.86 -48.13 -14.24
CA SER A 469 -20.45 -46.94 -14.97
C SER A 469 -19.47 -47.26 -16.09
N ILE A 470 -19.54 -46.48 -17.16
CA ILE A 470 -18.55 -46.47 -18.23
C ILE A 470 -17.89 -45.10 -18.23
N GLU A 471 -16.58 -45.09 -17.96
CA GLU A 471 -15.76 -43.90 -18.07
C GLU A 471 -15.26 -43.77 -19.51
N ILE A 472 -15.31 -42.56 -20.07
CA ILE A 472 -14.97 -42.28 -21.46
C ILE A 472 -13.99 -41.11 -21.46
N GLN A 473 -12.78 -41.33 -21.96
CA GLN A 473 -11.76 -40.30 -22.09
C GLN A 473 -11.76 -39.72 -23.49
N ILE A 474 -11.76 -38.40 -23.58
CA ILE A 474 -11.90 -37.63 -24.81
C ILE A 474 -10.56 -36.98 -25.16
N ASP A 475 -10.28 -36.87 -26.46
CA ASP A 475 -9.06 -36.25 -26.99
C ASP A 475 -8.90 -34.78 -26.57
N HIS A 476 -9.92 -33.95 -26.80
CA HIS A 476 -9.93 -32.51 -26.58
C HIS A 476 -11.21 -32.08 -25.87
N ALA A 477 -11.09 -31.14 -24.92
CA ALA A 477 -12.23 -30.63 -24.16
C ALA A 477 -13.32 -29.97 -25.04
N SER A 478 -12.96 -29.43 -26.22
CA SER A 478 -13.90 -28.86 -27.19
C SER A 478 -14.89 -29.89 -27.75
N ASN A 479 -14.53 -31.18 -27.74
CA ASN A 479 -15.35 -32.25 -28.32
C ASN A 479 -16.33 -32.85 -27.30
N ILE A 480 -16.27 -32.45 -26.02
CA ILE A 480 -17.07 -33.04 -24.94
C ILE A 480 -18.57 -33.00 -25.25
N GLY A 481 -19.11 -31.83 -25.64
CA GLY A 481 -20.53 -31.70 -25.93
C GLY A 481 -20.99 -32.55 -27.11
N TRP A 482 -20.14 -32.69 -28.13
CA TRP A 482 -20.43 -33.53 -29.30
C TRP A 482 -20.38 -35.02 -28.95
N VAL A 483 -19.32 -35.47 -28.26
CA VAL A 483 -19.16 -36.85 -27.80
C VAL A 483 -20.30 -37.24 -26.87
N GLN A 484 -20.71 -36.35 -25.96
CA GLN A 484 -21.86 -36.59 -25.09
C GLN A 484 -23.12 -36.91 -25.90
N GLY A 485 -23.48 -36.07 -26.88
CA GLY A 485 -24.64 -36.32 -27.74
C GLY A 485 -24.53 -37.58 -28.58
N ALA A 486 -23.33 -37.87 -29.11
CA ALA A 486 -23.07 -39.07 -29.89
C ALA A 486 -23.19 -40.37 -29.05
N VAL A 487 -22.68 -40.35 -27.81
CA VAL A 487 -22.80 -41.46 -26.87
C VAL A 487 -24.25 -41.67 -26.47
N GLU A 488 -25.01 -40.60 -26.18
CA GLU A 488 -26.43 -40.71 -25.85
C GLU A 488 -27.23 -41.38 -26.99
N GLU A 489 -27.06 -40.93 -28.23
CA GLU A 489 -27.78 -41.50 -29.38
C GLU A 489 -27.38 -42.97 -29.66
N LEU A 490 -26.09 -43.29 -29.50
CA LEU A 490 -25.61 -44.67 -29.59
C LEU A 490 -26.25 -45.56 -28.53
N MET A 491 -26.37 -45.09 -27.29
CA MET A 491 -27.00 -45.85 -26.21
C MET A 491 -28.52 -45.99 -26.42
N TYR A 492 -29.21 -44.95 -26.89
CA TYR A 492 -30.65 -45.03 -27.19
C TYR A 492 -30.96 -46.04 -28.28
N SER A 493 -30.18 -46.04 -29.37
CA SER A 493 -30.35 -46.99 -30.48
C SER A 493 -30.05 -48.42 -30.05
N ARG A 494 -28.96 -48.64 -29.32
CA ARG A 494 -28.51 -49.98 -28.89
C ARG A 494 -29.42 -50.63 -27.85
N HIS A 495 -29.89 -49.86 -26.87
CA HIS A 495 -30.81 -50.35 -25.83
C HIS A 495 -32.29 -50.25 -26.22
N ARG A 496 -32.60 -49.82 -27.45
CA ARG A 496 -33.97 -49.70 -27.99
C ARG A 496 -34.90 -48.90 -27.07
N VAL A 497 -34.40 -47.79 -26.52
CA VAL A 497 -35.14 -46.97 -25.55
C VAL A 497 -36.29 -46.23 -26.27
N PRO A 498 -37.55 -46.41 -25.85
CA PRO A 498 -38.69 -45.71 -26.43
C PRO A 498 -38.53 -44.19 -26.32
N ALA A 499 -39.02 -43.43 -27.32
CA ALA A 499 -38.91 -41.97 -27.35
C ALA A 499 -39.48 -41.28 -26.08
N SER A 500 -40.52 -41.86 -25.47
CA SER A 500 -41.13 -41.38 -24.23
C SER A 500 -40.30 -41.60 -22.96
N GLN A 501 -39.23 -42.40 -23.03
CA GLN A 501 -38.39 -42.81 -21.89
C GLN A 501 -36.92 -42.41 -22.07
N ARG A 502 -36.58 -41.69 -23.14
CA ARG A 502 -35.19 -41.24 -23.39
C ARG A 502 -34.70 -40.31 -22.30
N GLU A 503 -35.57 -39.42 -21.83
CA GLU A 503 -35.26 -38.48 -20.77
C GLU A 503 -35.00 -39.22 -19.44
N GLY A 504 -33.71 -39.34 -19.08
CA GLY A 504 -33.27 -39.99 -17.85
C GLY A 504 -32.98 -41.50 -17.96
N ALA A 505 -32.98 -42.10 -19.16
CA ALA A 505 -32.53 -43.49 -19.34
C ALA A 505 -31.03 -43.66 -19.10
N PHE A 506 -30.24 -42.67 -19.52
CA PHE A 506 -28.80 -42.60 -19.29
C PHE A 506 -28.45 -41.25 -18.69
N ARG A 507 -27.44 -41.24 -17.81
CA ARG A 507 -26.91 -40.01 -17.24
C ARG A 507 -25.44 -39.92 -17.59
N ILE A 508 -25.07 -38.90 -18.35
CA ILE A 508 -23.67 -38.57 -18.63
C ILE A 508 -23.29 -37.37 -17.78
N GLN A 509 -22.18 -37.49 -17.04
CA GLN A 509 -21.65 -36.40 -16.22
C GLN A 509 -20.28 -35.99 -16.75
N ASN A 510 -20.14 -34.70 -17.06
CA ASN A 510 -18.86 -34.08 -17.34
C ASN A 510 -18.21 -33.63 -16.03
N LEU A 511 -17.03 -34.17 -15.73
CA LEU A 511 -16.29 -33.76 -14.54
C LEU A 511 -15.74 -32.32 -14.68
N GLY A 512 -15.57 -31.83 -15.91
CA GLY A 512 -15.17 -30.46 -16.21
C GLY A 512 -16.20 -29.40 -15.80
N ASP A 513 -17.50 -29.72 -15.80
CA ASP A 513 -18.56 -28.80 -15.35
C ASP A 513 -18.50 -28.58 -13.83
N VAL A 514 -18.10 -29.62 -13.09
CA VAL A 514 -17.88 -29.53 -11.65
C VAL A 514 -16.64 -28.67 -11.36
N GLN A 515 -15.58 -28.85 -12.13
CA GLN A 515 -14.37 -28.06 -12.01
C GLN A 515 -14.63 -26.57 -12.29
N SER A 516 -15.33 -26.25 -13.39
CA SER A 516 -15.63 -24.86 -13.76
C SER A 516 -16.55 -24.16 -12.75
N ALA A 517 -17.58 -24.84 -12.23
CA ALA A 517 -18.45 -24.30 -11.18
C ALA A 517 -17.69 -24.01 -9.87
N MET A 518 -16.74 -24.86 -9.49
CA MET A 518 -15.86 -24.63 -8.32
C MET A 518 -14.87 -23.49 -8.57
N GLU A 519 -14.31 -23.37 -9.77
CA GLU A 519 -13.45 -22.24 -10.15
C GLU A 519 -14.21 -20.91 -10.10
N GLU A 520 -15.45 -20.88 -10.59
CA GLU A 520 -16.32 -19.70 -10.50
C GLU A 520 -16.65 -19.34 -9.05
N SER A 521 -16.97 -20.33 -8.22
CA SER A 521 -17.20 -20.15 -6.79
C SER A 521 -15.95 -19.57 -6.08
N ASN A 522 -14.77 -20.13 -6.36
CA ASN A 522 -13.51 -19.66 -5.81
C ASN A 522 -13.14 -18.25 -6.28
N ARG A 523 -13.44 -17.90 -7.54
CA ARG A 523 -13.27 -16.55 -8.06
C ARG A 523 -14.17 -15.56 -7.31
N THR A 524 -15.42 -15.94 -7.06
CA THR A 524 -16.37 -15.13 -6.29
C THR A 524 -15.89 -14.92 -4.86
N MET A 525 -15.45 -15.97 -4.17
CA MET A 525 -14.87 -15.89 -2.83
C MET A 525 -13.63 -14.98 -2.80
N SER A 526 -12.74 -15.13 -3.78
CA SER A 526 -11.53 -14.29 -3.90
C SER A 526 -11.88 -12.81 -4.08
N LEU A 527 -12.92 -12.51 -4.85
CA LEU A 527 -13.38 -11.14 -5.08
C LEU A 527 -13.98 -10.52 -3.82
N LEU A 528 -14.74 -11.28 -3.04
CA LEU A 528 -15.27 -10.84 -1.75
C LEU A 528 -14.14 -10.51 -0.75
N LEU A 529 -13.15 -11.39 -0.65
CA LEU A 529 -11.98 -11.16 0.21
C LEU A 529 -11.17 -9.93 -0.24
N ALA A 530 -10.97 -9.76 -1.54
CA ALA A 530 -10.30 -8.60 -2.10
C ALA A 530 -11.07 -7.30 -1.83
N ALA A 531 -12.41 -7.31 -1.89
CA ALA A 531 -13.24 -6.15 -1.58
C ALA A 531 -13.12 -5.74 -0.10
N ILE A 532 -13.17 -6.69 0.83
CA ILE A 532 -12.96 -6.42 2.27
C ILE A 532 -11.58 -5.80 2.50
N ALA A 533 -10.55 -6.38 1.88
CA ALA A 533 -9.20 -5.88 2.00
C ALA A 533 -9.02 -4.47 1.42
N ALA A 534 -9.69 -4.16 0.30
CA ALA A 534 -9.70 -2.82 -0.30
C ALA A 534 -10.37 -1.79 0.63
N VAL A 535 -11.48 -2.14 1.28
CA VAL A 535 -12.14 -1.28 2.27
C VAL A 535 -11.23 -1.04 3.47
N SER A 536 -10.56 -2.07 3.99
CA SER A 536 -9.60 -1.93 5.09
C SER A 536 -8.44 -0.99 4.74
N LEU A 537 -7.92 -1.07 3.51
CA LEU A 537 -6.88 -0.16 3.03
C LEU A 537 -7.37 1.29 2.94
N LEU A 538 -8.60 1.50 2.45
CA LEU A 538 -9.21 2.82 2.34
C LEU A 538 -9.39 3.48 3.72
N VAL A 539 -9.85 2.73 4.72
CA VAL A 539 -9.95 3.20 6.12
C VAL A 539 -8.58 3.61 6.67
N GLY A 540 -7.53 2.82 6.37
CA GLY A 540 -6.15 3.19 6.69
C GLY A 540 -5.72 4.52 6.06
N GLY A 541 -6.06 4.73 4.78
CA GLY A 541 -5.79 5.98 4.06
C GLY A 541 -6.49 7.21 4.66
N ILE A 542 -7.77 7.08 5.06
CA ILE A 542 -8.51 8.15 5.75
C ILE A 542 -7.84 8.50 7.09
N GLY A 543 -7.32 7.50 7.81
CA GLY A 543 -6.56 7.71 9.05
C GLY A 543 -5.35 8.61 8.85
N ILE A 544 -4.56 8.38 7.80
CA ILE A 544 -3.40 9.23 7.45
C ILE A 544 -3.86 10.66 7.18
N MET A 545 -4.90 10.82 6.35
CA MET A 545 -5.42 12.13 5.98
C MET A 545 -5.80 12.95 7.21
N ASN A 546 -6.56 12.37 8.14
CA ASN A 546 -7.00 13.07 9.35
C ASN A 546 -5.81 13.46 10.25
N ILE A 547 -4.85 12.56 10.42
CA ILE A 547 -3.67 12.84 11.25
C ILE A 547 -2.78 13.91 10.59
N MET A 548 -2.64 13.89 9.27
CA MET A 548 -1.91 14.93 8.53
C MET A 548 -2.61 16.28 8.60
N LEU A 549 -3.95 16.33 8.52
CA LEU A 549 -4.72 17.56 8.68
C LEU A 549 -4.45 18.19 10.06
N VAL A 550 -4.54 17.40 11.12
CA VAL A 550 -4.24 17.85 12.49
C VAL A 550 -2.78 18.30 12.63
N SER A 551 -1.83 17.54 12.06
CA SER A 551 -0.40 17.88 12.09
C SER A 551 -0.09 19.22 11.41
N VAL A 552 -0.73 19.48 10.26
CA VAL A 552 -0.58 20.76 9.53
C VAL A 552 -1.22 21.90 10.33
N ALA A 553 -2.39 21.68 10.92
CA ALA A 553 -3.08 22.69 11.72
C ALA A 553 -2.27 23.12 12.97
N GLU A 554 -1.65 22.17 13.67
CA GLU A 554 -0.81 22.43 14.83
C GLU A 554 0.50 23.17 14.48
N ARG A 555 1.03 22.98 13.26
CA ARG A 555 2.31 23.57 12.80
C ARG A 555 2.12 24.83 11.95
N THR A 556 0.95 25.46 11.95
CA THR A 556 0.66 26.67 11.18
C THR A 556 1.63 27.82 11.45
N ARG A 557 2.02 28.04 12.72
CA ARG A 557 3.04 29.04 13.07
C ARG A 557 4.42 28.71 12.51
N GLU A 558 4.84 27.43 12.54
CA GLU A 558 6.11 27.01 11.95
C GLU A 558 6.12 27.21 10.43
N ILE A 559 4.99 26.94 9.76
CA ILE A 559 4.82 27.17 8.31
C ILE A 559 4.93 28.66 8.00
N GLY A 560 4.28 29.52 8.80
CA GLY A 560 4.35 30.98 8.66
C GLY A 560 5.77 31.50 8.77
N LEU A 561 6.54 31.04 9.77
CA LEU A 561 7.94 31.38 9.91
C LEU A 561 8.77 30.95 8.69
N ARG A 562 8.58 29.72 8.21
CA ARG A 562 9.31 29.19 7.05
C ARG A 562 9.05 30.01 5.80
N LYS A 563 7.79 30.36 5.54
CA LYS A 563 7.44 31.29 4.47
C LYS A 563 8.14 32.63 4.66
N ALA A 564 8.10 33.21 5.86
CA ALA A 564 8.74 34.49 6.15
C ALA A 564 10.25 34.48 5.88
N VAL A 565 10.94 33.37 6.13
CA VAL A 565 12.39 33.22 5.83
C VAL A 565 12.70 32.76 4.40
N GLY A 566 11.68 32.58 3.55
CA GLY A 566 11.84 32.39 2.10
C GLY A 566 11.37 31.05 1.52
N ALA A 567 10.72 30.20 2.31
CA ALA A 567 10.14 28.95 1.80
C ALA A 567 8.98 29.21 0.84
N ARG A 568 8.95 28.51 -0.30
CA ARG A 568 7.84 28.56 -1.26
C ARG A 568 6.68 27.66 -0.83
N GLY A 569 5.49 27.89 -1.39
CA GLY A 569 4.35 27.01 -1.18
C GLY A 569 4.66 25.56 -1.58
N GLY A 570 5.35 25.35 -2.70
CA GLY A 570 5.83 24.05 -3.14
C GLY A 570 6.75 23.34 -2.13
N ASP A 571 7.67 24.07 -1.48
CA ASP A 571 8.62 23.49 -0.51
C ASP A 571 7.89 22.92 0.71
N ILE A 572 6.91 23.67 1.21
CA ILE A 572 6.07 23.25 2.33
C ILE A 572 5.25 22.01 1.95
N MET A 573 4.68 21.99 0.74
CA MET A 573 3.91 20.86 0.22
C MET A 573 4.78 19.60 0.10
N VAL A 574 5.97 19.72 -0.52
CA VAL A 574 6.91 18.60 -0.69
C VAL A 574 7.32 18.03 0.66
N GLN A 575 7.55 18.88 1.66
CA GLN A 575 7.90 18.43 3.00
C GLN A 575 6.79 17.60 3.66
N PHE A 576 5.55 18.07 3.66
CA PHE A 576 4.44 17.33 4.28
C PHE A 576 4.08 16.07 3.48
N LEU A 577 4.22 16.11 2.15
CA LEU A 577 4.08 14.94 1.31
C LEU A 577 5.15 13.90 1.63
N ALA A 578 6.42 14.31 1.78
CA ALA A 578 7.51 13.43 2.17
C ALA A 578 7.25 12.80 3.56
N GLU A 579 6.80 13.57 4.56
CA GLU A 579 6.40 13.06 5.87
C GLU A 579 5.32 11.97 5.75
N SER A 580 4.29 12.22 4.93
CA SER A 580 3.19 11.26 4.67
C SER A 580 3.68 10.00 3.97
N VAL A 581 4.59 10.12 3.00
CA VAL A 581 5.18 8.98 2.28
C VAL A 581 6.03 8.12 3.21
N VAL A 582 6.86 8.72 4.07
CA VAL A 582 7.67 7.98 5.04
C VAL A 582 6.78 7.20 6.01
N VAL A 583 5.72 7.82 6.53
CA VAL A 583 4.71 7.14 7.38
C VAL A 583 4.09 5.97 6.63
N SER A 584 3.74 6.17 5.36
CA SER A 584 3.07 5.17 4.52
C SER A 584 3.95 3.98 4.19
N VAL A 585 5.21 4.24 3.82
CA VAL A 585 6.20 3.19 3.53
C VAL A 585 6.52 2.39 4.78
N ALA A 586 6.73 3.06 5.92
CA ALA A 586 6.99 2.39 7.19
C ALA A 586 5.79 1.50 7.61
N GLY A 587 4.57 2.01 7.53
CA GLY A 587 3.35 1.23 7.81
C GLY A 587 3.14 0.08 6.84
N GLY A 588 3.41 0.29 5.55
CA GLY A 588 3.33 -0.74 4.53
C GLY A 588 4.32 -1.88 4.75
N LEU A 589 5.59 -1.56 5.03
CA LEU A 589 6.62 -2.57 5.30
C LEU A 589 6.31 -3.38 6.57
N CYS A 590 5.88 -2.71 7.65
CA CYS A 590 5.44 -3.39 8.87
C CYS A 590 4.19 -4.26 8.61
N GLY A 591 3.25 -3.78 7.80
CA GLY A 591 2.05 -4.52 7.39
C GLY A 591 2.38 -5.76 6.56
N ILE A 592 3.33 -5.65 5.61
CA ILE A 592 3.81 -6.81 4.82
C ILE A 592 4.47 -7.84 5.74
N ALA A 593 5.35 -7.40 6.65
CA ALA A 593 6.01 -8.30 7.60
C ALA A 593 5.00 -9.03 8.49
N LEU A 594 4.00 -8.32 9.01
CA LEU A 594 2.92 -8.91 9.80
C LEU A 594 2.05 -9.85 8.98
N GLY A 595 1.64 -9.45 7.77
CA GLY A 595 0.84 -10.27 6.87
C GLY A 595 1.56 -11.57 6.48
N TRP A 596 2.87 -11.50 6.25
CA TRP A 596 3.71 -12.68 6.02
C TRP A 596 3.76 -13.59 7.25
N ALA A 597 3.98 -13.04 8.45
CA ALA A 597 4.00 -13.82 9.69
C ALA A 597 2.65 -14.51 9.97
N VAL A 598 1.54 -13.82 9.72
CA VAL A 598 0.19 -14.38 9.85
C VAL A 598 -0.04 -15.49 8.82
N SER A 599 0.37 -15.27 7.57
CA SER A 599 0.22 -16.27 6.51
C SER A 599 1.03 -17.54 6.79
N GLU A 600 2.28 -17.39 7.25
CA GLU A 600 3.14 -18.51 7.65
C GLU A 600 2.54 -19.29 8.83
N GLY A 601 2.07 -18.58 9.86
CA GLY A 601 1.41 -19.19 11.01
C GLY A 601 0.17 -19.99 10.61
N PHE A 602 -0.63 -19.45 9.68
CA PHE A 602 -1.81 -20.14 9.16
C PHE A 602 -1.45 -21.35 8.30
N SER A 603 -0.47 -21.23 7.40
CA SER A 603 0.00 -22.35 6.55
C SER A 603 0.44 -23.54 7.40
N ARG A 604 1.19 -23.31 8.49
CA ARG A 604 1.60 -24.37 9.43
C ARG A 604 0.42 -25.01 10.14
N PHE A 605 -0.60 -24.23 10.52
CA PHE A 605 -1.80 -24.75 11.17
C PHE A 605 -2.69 -25.53 10.21
N ALA A 606 -2.80 -25.07 8.96
CA ALA A 606 -3.63 -25.68 7.91
C ALA A 606 -2.96 -26.89 7.22
N GLY A 607 -1.67 -27.14 7.47
CA GLY A 607 -0.91 -28.21 6.82
C GLY A 607 -0.62 -27.96 5.34
N TRP A 608 -0.71 -26.71 4.90
CA TRP A 608 -0.36 -26.29 3.53
C TRP A 608 1.14 -25.98 3.49
N VAL A 609 1.97 -27.02 3.33
CA VAL A 609 3.42 -26.87 3.10
C VAL A 609 3.68 -26.55 1.63
#